data_AF-A0A258K9X7-F1
#
_entry.id   AF-A0A258K9X7-F1
#
_cell.length_a   1.000
_cell.length_b   1.000
_cell.length_c   1.000
_cell.angle_alpha   90.00
_cell.angle_beta   90.00
_cell.angle_gamma   90.00
#
_symmetry.space_group_name_H-M   'P 1'
#
loop_
_entity.id
_entity.type
_entity.pdbx_description
1 polymer ?
#
loop_
_entity_poly.entity_id
_entity_poly.type
_entity_poly.pdbx_seq_one_letter_code
_entity_poly.pdbx_strand_id
1 'polypeptide(L)'
;QCGLSAGMMAVPPLARFDTQTIFLLRVNALIHKQFEYEARYEEGVQTPADTILKRRGACRDLAWLMVEGLRRLGYAAMFASGYIYSNGSVRGAGATHAWCEVFLPDLGWIELDPTNGLAESPDLIRVATTRTPTQAQPVSGAIRGDPGRARLHVSVDVQLVDAFCEAA
;
A
#
# COMPACT_ATOMS: atom_id res chain seq x y z
N GLN A 1 -25.11 -23.35 2.21
CA GLN A 1 -25.23 -21.92 2.53
C GLN A 1 -24.06 -21.58 3.45
N CYS A 2 -22.92 -21.17 2.88
CA CYS A 2 -21.72 -20.84 3.64
C CYS A 2 -21.59 -19.31 3.62
N GLY A 3 -22.00 -18.66 4.71
CA GLY A 3 -21.87 -17.23 4.89
C GLY A 3 -20.46 -16.90 5.35
N LEU A 4 -19.64 -16.36 4.44
CA LEU A 4 -18.40 -15.69 4.81
C LEU A 4 -18.74 -14.24 5.12
N SER A 5 -18.86 -13.91 6.41
CA SER A 5 -18.86 -12.53 6.85
C SER A 5 -17.49 -11.92 6.57
N ALA A 6 -17.48 -10.78 5.87
CA ALA A 6 -16.31 -9.93 5.74
C ALA A 6 -15.94 -9.38 7.13
N GLY A 7 -15.10 -10.13 7.83
CA GLY A 7 -14.49 -9.69 9.08
C GLY A 7 -13.38 -8.71 8.77
N MET A 8 -13.67 -7.42 8.84
CA MET A 8 -12.66 -6.40 9.15
C MET A 8 -11.90 -6.90 10.37
N MET A 9 -10.64 -7.32 10.21
CA MET A 9 -9.83 -7.78 11.35
C MET A 9 -9.77 -6.62 12.35
N ALA A 10 -10.51 -6.77 13.44
CA ALA A 10 -10.49 -5.84 14.54
C ALA A 10 -9.05 -5.75 15.05
N VAL A 11 -8.55 -4.52 15.19
CA VAL A 11 -7.26 -4.25 15.82
C VAL A 11 -7.24 -5.01 17.16
N PRO A 12 -6.32 -5.97 17.38
CA PRO A 12 -6.32 -6.78 18.59
C PRO A 12 -6.16 -5.89 19.84
N PRO A 13 -6.62 -6.34 21.03
CA PRO A 13 -6.49 -5.56 22.25
C PRO A 13 -5.02 -5.17 22.50
N LEU A 14 -4.80 -3.87 22.73
CA LEU A 14 -3.50 -3.18 22.82
C LEU A 14 -2.50 -3.75 23.85
N ALA A 15 -2.91 -4.72 24.68
CA ALA A 15 -2.12 -5.24 25.80
C ALA A 15 -0.98 -6.19 25.41
N ARG A 16 -0.85 -6.57 24.12
CA ARG A 16 0.23 -7.47 23.62
C ARG A 16 1.25 -6.80 22.70
N PHE A 17 1.05 -5.54 22.33
CA PHE A 17 1.95 -4.85 21.41
C PHE A 17 2.84 -3.89 22.17
N ASP A 18 4.12 -3.83 21.80
CA ASP A 18 5.02 -2.82 22.31
C ASP A 18 4.53 -1.40 21.93
N THR A 19 5.04 -0.38 22.62
CA THR A 19 4.59 1.00 22.42
C THR A 19 4.84 1.51 20.99
N GLN A 20 5.86 1.00 20.30
CA GLN A 20 6.18 1.39 18.92
C GLN A 20 5.16 0.82 17.94
N THR A 21 4.80 -0.45 18.08
CA THR A 21 3.78 -1.10 17.26
C THR A 21 2.43 -0.38 17.41
N ILE A 22 2.02 -0.06 18.65
CA ILE A 22 0.79 0.71 18.90
C ILE A 22 0.85 2.09 18.23
N PHE A 23 2.00 2.77 18.32
CA PHE A 23 2.20 4.06 17.69
C PHE A 23 2.05 3.98 16.17
N LEU A 24 2.70 3.01 15.53
CA LEU A 24 2.66 2.82 14.07
C LEU A 24 1.25 2.51 13.57
N LEU A 25 0.52 1.62 14.25
CA LEU A 25 -0.88 1.33 13.95
C LEU A 25 -1.78 2.57 14.09
N ARG A 26 -1.51 3.43 15.09
CA ARG A 26 -2.24 4.70 15.25
C ARG A 26 -1.94 5.68 14.13
N VAL A 27 -0.68 5.80 13.68
CA VAL A 27 -0.32 6.64 12.53
C VAL A 27 -1.01 6.14 11.27
N ASN A 28 -0.98 4.83 11.01
CA ASN A 28 -1.66 4.23 9.86
C ASN A 28 -3.16 4.56 9.85
N ALA A 29 -3.83 4.30 10.98
CA ALA A 29 -5.25 4.58 11.15
C ALA A 29 -5.57 6.08 11.07
N LEU A 30 -4.66 6.95 11.52
CA LEU A 30 -4.81 8.40 11.41
C LEU A 30 -4.82 8.83 9.95
N ILE A 31 -3.83 8.41 9.16
CA ILE A 31 -3.77 8.76 7.73
C ILE A 31 -5.01 8.23 7.01
N HIS A 32 -5.38 6.97 7.23
CA HIS A 32 -6.58 6.37 6.64
C HIS A 32 -7.87 7.15 6.93
N LYS A 33 -8.05 7.62 8.17
CA LYS A 33 -9.25 8.35 8.60
C LYS A 33 -9.25 9.82 8.18
N GLN A 34 -8.08 10.44 8.08
CA GLN A 34 -7.95 11.87 7.92
C GLN A 34 -7.71 12.34 6.48
N PHE A 35 -7.33 11.42 5.60
CA PHE A 35 -7.02 11.70 4.21
C PHE A 35 -7.98 10.96 3.29
N GLU A 36 -8.54 11.67 2.33
CA GLU A 36 -9.42 11.06 1.34
C GLU A 36 -8.62 10.33 0.26
N TYR A 37 -9.10 9.16 -0.14
CA TYR A 37 -8.54 8.47 -1.30
C TYR A 37 -9.07 9.09 -2.59
N GLU A 38 -8.17 9.49 -3.48
CA GLU A 38 -8.47 10.02 -4.80
C GLU A 38 -7.66 9.24 -5.84
N ALA A 39 -8.34 8.58 -6.79
CA ALA A 39 -7.65 7.96 -7.91
C ALA A 39 -7.04 9.06 -8.80
N ARG A 40 -5.74 8.91 -9.12
CA ARG A 40 -4.99 9.93 -9.87
C ARG A 40 -4.29 9.33 -11.07
N TYR A 41 -4.41 10.04 -12.19
CA TYR A 41 -3.84 9.65 -13.48
C TYR A 41 -2.59 10.47 -13.84
N GLU A 42 -2.30 11.56 -13.11
CA GLU A 42 -1.09 12.33 -13.37
C GLU A 42 0.15 11.49 -13.08
N GLU A 43 1.27 11.82 -13.71
CA GLU A 43 2.53 11.16 -13.43
C GLU A 43 3.08 11.52 -12.04
N GLY A 44 3.81 10.60 -11.43
CA GLY A 44 4.57 10.85 -10.22
C GLY A 44 3.74 10.84 -8.93
N VAL A 45 4.45 10.98 -7.81
CA VAL A 45 3.89 10.96 -6.46
C VAL A 45 3.87 12.37 -5.91
N GLN A 46 2.79 12.74 -5.23
CA GLN A 46 2.73 14.00 -4.49
C GLN A 46 3.84 14.08 -3.45
N THR A 47 4.34 15.28 -3.20
CA THR A 47 5.20 15.48 -2.03
C THR A 47 4.38 15.28 -0.76
N PRO A 48 4.98 14.82 0.36
CA PRO A 48 4.27 14.71 1.63
C PRO A 48 3.59 16.03 2.05
N ALA A 49 4.22 17.17 1.76
CA ALA A 49 3.66 18.49 2.02
C ALA A 49 2.39 18.74 1.20
N ASP A 50 2.38 18.41 -0.09
CA ASP A 50 1.20 18.53 -0.94
C ASP A 50 0.06 17.63 -0.46
N THR A 51 0.37 16.39 -0.08
CA THR A 51 -0.64 15.45 0.43
C THR A 51 -1.25 15.95 1.74
N ILE A 52 -0.46 16.54 2.65
CA ILE A 52 -0.96 17.19 3.87
C ILE A 52 -1.86 18.38 3.55
N LEU A 53 -1.44 19.26 2.64
CA LEU A 53 -2.21 20.46 2.28
C LEU A 53 -3.54 20.10 1.62
N LYS A 54 -3.53 19.12 0.71
CA LYS A 54 -4.73 18.67 -0.02
C LYS A 54 -5.62 17.76 0.81
N ARG A 55 -5.07 17.10 1.84
CA ARG A 55 -5.73 16.07 2.65
C ARG A 55 -6.31 14.92 1.82
N ARG A 56 -5.74 14.65 0.65
CA ARG A 56 -6.18 13.57 -0.24
C ARG A 56 -5.08 13.14 -1.20
N GLY A 57 -5.18 11.93 -1.72
CA GLY A 57 -4.25 11.40 -2.72
C GLY A 57 -4.53 9.95 -3.11
N ALA A 58 -3.78 9.47 -4.09
CA ALA A 58 -3.80 8.06 -4.49
C ALA A 58 -3.01 7.21 -3.49
N CYS A 59 -3.09 5.87 -3.60
CA CYS A 59 -2.39 4.95 -2.70
C CYS A 59 -0.89 5.24 -2.58
N ARG A 60 -0.24 5.54 -3.71
CA ARG A 60 1.17 5.94 -3.77
C ARG A 60 1.48 7.25 -3.02
N ASP A 61 0.54 8.19 -2.99
CA ASP A 61 0.71 9.48 -2.30
C ASP A 61 0.61 9.29 -0.78
N LEU A 62 -0.40 8.52 -0.32
CA LEU A 62 -0.60 8.22 1.10
C LEU A 62 0.51 7.34 1.67
N ALA A 63 0.95 6.33 0.91
CA ALA A 63 2.09 5.50 1.27
C ALA A 63 3.37 6.34 1.39
N TRP A 64 3.61 7.26 0.44
CA TRP A 64 4.80 8.11 0.48
C TRP A 64 4.79 9.13 1.62
N LEU A 65 3.63 9.72 1.92
CA LEU A 65 3.44 10.54 3.12
C LEU A 65 3.80 9.75 4.38
N MET A 66 3.34 8.51 4.49
CA MET A 66 3.62 7.66 5.64
C MET A 66 5.12 7.31 5.74
N VAL A 67 5.76 6.88 4.65
CA VAL A 67 7.19 6.55 4.60
C VAL A 67 8.04 7.74 5.05
N GLU A 68 7.83 8.92 4.48
CA GLU A 68 8.62 10.11 4.82
C GLU A 68 8.30 10.62 6.23
N GLY A 69 7.04 10.54 6.67
CA GLY A 69 6.64 10.88 8.03
C GLY A 69 7.35 10.01 9.08
N LEU A 70 7.37 8.69 8.87
CA LEU A 70 8.02 7.74 9.77
C LEU A 70 9.55 7.89 9.75
N ARG A 71 10.17 8.14 8.59
CA ARG A 71 11.61 8.43 8.50
C ARG A 71 12.01 9.64 9.34
N ARG A 72 11.20 10.71 9.33
CA ARG A 72 11.45 11.90 10.17
C ARG A 72 11.32 11.64 11.67
N LEU A 73 10.61 10.58 12.04
CA LEU A 73 10.47 10.11 13.43
C LEU A 73 11.55 9.09 13.82
N GLY A 74 12.52 8.80 12.93
CA GLY A 74 13.64 7.90 13.20
C GLY A 74 13.38 6.44 12.85
N TYR A 75 12.26 6.11 12.21
CA TYR A 75 11.98 4.74 11.76
C TYR A 75 12.64 4.44 10.40
N ALA A 76 13.13 3.22 10.25
CA ALA A 76 13.52 2.69 8.95
C ALA A 76 12.26 2.29 8.17
N ALA A 77 11.82 3.14 7.24
CA ALA A 77 10.65 2.90 6.40
C ALA A 77 11.01 2.86 4.91
N MET A 78 10.33 1.99 4.16
CA MET A 78 10.47 1.79 2.72
C MET A 78 9.14 1.89 2.00
N PHE A 79 9.19 2.30 0.74
CA PHE A 79 8.03 2.35 -0.14
C PHE A 79 7.88 0.99 -0.82
N ALA A 80 6.76 0.32 -0.55
CA ALA A 80 6.41 -0.95 -1.17
C ALA A 80 5.37 -0.74 -2.28
N SER A 81 5.48 -1.55 -3.33
CA SER A 81 4.51 -1.60 -4.41
C SER A 81 4.24 -3.04 -4.83
N GLY A 82 3.02 -3.30 -5.27
CA GLY A 82 2.60 -4.61 -5.71
C GLY A 82 1.11 -4.63 -6.02
N TYR A 83 0.44 -5.68 -5.60
CA TYR A 83 -0.99 -5.87 -5.84
C TYR A 83 -1.71 -6.15 -4.53
N ILE A 84 -3.02 -5.96 -4.54
CA ILE A 84 -3.87 -6.31 -3.42
C ILE A 84 -4.92 -7.31 -3.88
N TYR A 85 -4.96 -8.47 -3.21
CA TYR A 85 -6.04 -9.42 -3.38
C TYR A 85 -7.33 -8.82 -2.81
N SER A 86 -8.44 -8.94 -3.52
CA SER A 86 -9.73 -8.49 -3.03
C SER A 86 -10.87 -9.29 -3.66
N ASN A 87 -11.85 -9.65 -2.85
CA ASN A 87 -13.13 -10.17 -3.32
C ASN A 87 -14.15 -9.07 -3.71
N GLY A 88 -13.68 -7.82 -3.92
CA GLY A 88 -14.49 -6.69 -4.40
C GLY A 88 -14.72 -5.56 -3.39
N SER A 89 -14.02 -5.53 -2.26
CA SER A 89 -14.25 -4.56 -1.16
C SER A 89 -13.08 -3.62 -0.86
N VAL A 90 -11.94 -3.77 -1.55
CA VAL A 90 -10.69 -3.07 -1.22
C VAL A 90 -10.30 -2.08 -2.32
N ARG A 91 -9.83 -0.88 -1.93
CA ARG A 91 -9.38 0.15 -2.88
C ARG A 91 -8.03 -0.26 -3.48
N GLY A 92 -7.90 -0.11 -4.80
CA GLY A 92 -6.70 -0.51 -5.55
C GLY A 92 -6.77 -1.91 -6.15
N ALA A 93 -7.87 -2.66 -5.95
CA ALA A 93 -8.10 -3.93 -6.64
C ALA A 93 -8.09 -3.72 -8.17
N GLY A 94 -7.34 -4.57 -8.89
CA GLY A 94 -7.21 -4.53 -10.36
C GLY A 94 -6.16 -3.54 -10.91
N ALA A 95 -5.39 -2.88 -10.04
CA ALA A 95 -4.27 -2.01 -10.42
C ALA A 95 -3.08 -2.19 -9.48
N THR A 96 -1.94 -1.59 -9.82
CA THR A 96 -0.80 -1.52 -8.90
C THR A 96 -1.16 -0.74 -7.65
N HIS A 97 -0.88 -1.35 -6.49
CA HIS A 97 -1.07 -0.77 -5.17
C HIS A 97 0.26 -0.40 -4.52
N ALA A 98 0.22 0.45 -3.50
CA ALA A 98 1.39 0.90 -2.76
C ALA A 98 1.09 1.10 -1.27
N TRP A 99 2.07 0.77 -0.43
CA TRP A 99 2.00 0.85 1.03
C TRP A 99 3.37 1.16 1.64
N CYS A 100 3.41 1.35 2.96
CA CYS A 100 4.62 1.58 3.72
C CYS A 100 5.08 0.26 4.36
N GLU A 101 6.37 -0.07 4.24
CA GLU A 101 7.02 -1.07 5.08
C GLU A 101 7.87 -0.38 6.14
N VAL A 102 7.84 -0.83 7.40
CA VAL A 102 8.66 -0.29 8.49
C VAL A 102 9.34 -1.41 9.27
N PHE A 103 10.63 -1.24 9.58
CA PHE A 103 11.39 -2.22 10.35
C PHE A 103 11.28 -1.97 11.84
N LEU A 104 10.95 -3.02 12.60
CA LEU A 104 11.02 -3.09 14.04
C LEU A 104 11.97 -4.22 14.46
N PRO A 105 12.89 -4.00 15.43
CA PRO A 105 13.88 -5.01 15.81
C PRO A 105 13.31 -6.39 16.15
N ASP A 106 12.15 -6.42 16.82
CA ASP A 106 11.54 -7.65 17.31
C ASP A 106 10.55 -8.29 16.31
N LEU A 107 10.09 -7.53 15.30
CA LEU A 107 9.07 -7.98 14.34
C LEU A 107 9.57 -8.05 12.89
N GLY A 108 10.74 -7.50 12.60
CA GLY A 108 11.24 -7.37 11.24
C GLY A 108 10.51 -6.28 10.46
N TRP A 109 10.37 -6.47 9.15
CA TRP A 109 9.63 -5.56 8.29
C TRP A 109 8.14 -5.83 8.38
N ILE A 110 7.38 -4.82 8.81
CA ILE A 110 5.92 -4.86 8.86
C ILE A 110 5.30 -3.92 7.81
N GLU A 111 4.18 -4.33 7.24
CA GLU A 111 3.41 -3.66 6.21
C GLU A 111 2.27 -2.84 6.83
N LEU A 112 2.16 -1.58 6.37
CA LEU A 112 1.14 -0.63 6.78
C LEU A 112 0.55 0.03 5.54
N ASP A 113 -0.71 -0.25 5.25
CA ASP A 113 -1.46 0.35 4.15
C ASP A 113 -2.38 1.47 4.66
N PRO A 114 -1.97 2.75 4.53
CA PRO A 114 -2.79 3.88 4.96
C PRO A 114 -4.02 4.10 4.06
N THR A 115 -4.07 3.49 2.87
CA THR A 115 -5.21 3.64 1.94
C THR A 115 -6.41 2.87 2.45
N ASN A 116 -6.20 1.62 2.85
CA ASN A 116 -7.25 0.71 3.30
C ASN A 116 -7.26 0.50 4.82
N GLY A 117 -6.30 1.08 5.55
CA GLY A 117 -6.17 0.94 7.00
C GLY A 117 -5.71 -0.47 7.42
N LEU A 118 -5.02 -1.19 6.53
CA LEU A 118 -4.54 -2.55 6.78
C LEU A 118 -3.16 -2.52 7.42
N ALA A 119 -2.86 -3.57 8.20
CA ALA A 119 -1.55 -3.85 8.76
C ALA A 119 -1.30 -5.35 8.69
N GLU A 120 -0.10 -5.78 8.26
CA GLU A 120 0.26 -7.20 8.10
C GLU A 120 -0.79 -8.03 7.33
N SER A 121 -1.36 -7.46 6.26
CA SER A 121 -2.41 -8.18 5.53
C SER A 121 -1.79 -9.15 4.54
N PRO A 122 -2.18 -10.44 4.55
CA PRO A 122 -1.74 -11.41 3.55
C PRO A 122 -2.26 -11.10 2.15
N ASP A 123 -3.20 -10.16 2.03
CA ASP A 123 -3.73 -9.71 0.76
C ASP A 123 -2.76 -8.77 0.01
N LEU A 124 -1.75 -8.21 0.70
CA LEU A 124 -0.71 -7.39 0.10
C LEU A 124 0.34 -8.28 -0.57
N ILE A 125 0.29 -8.33 -1.90
CA ILE A 125 1.21 -9.13 -2.72
C ILE A 125 2.31 -8.21 -3.22
N ARG A 126 3.40 -8.19 -2.46
CA ARG A 126 4.57 -7.38 -2.75
C ARG A 126 5.27 -7.76 -4.05
N VAL A 127 5.59 -6.74 -4.86
CA VAL A 127 6.40 -6.89 -6.09
C VAL A 127 7.76 -6.21 -5.92
N ALA A 128 7.81 -5.02 -5.32
CA ALA A 128 9.04 -4.27 -5.11
C ALA A 128 8.99 -3.46 -3.82
N THR A 129 10.14 -3.34 -3.14
CA THR A 129 10.33 -2.45 -2.00
C THR A 129 11.58 -1.61 -2.20
N THR A 130 11.42 -0.31 -2.03
CA THR A 130 12.42 0.66 -2.50
C THR A 130 12.53 1.87 -1.57
N ARG A 131 13.61 2.65 -1.75
CA ARG A 131 13.81 3.86 -0.97
C ARG A 131 12.90 4.99 -1.43
N THR A 132 12.68 5.14 -2.73
CA THR A 132 11.84 6.20 -3.31
C THR A 132 10.82 5.64 -4.30
N PRO A 133 9.64 6.25 -4.47
CA PRO A 133 8.58 5.68 -5.31
C PRO A 133 8.99 5.51 -6.78
N THR A 134 9.89 6.36 -7.26
CA THR A 134 10.44 6.30 -8.63
C THR A 134 11.19 4.99 -8.93
N GLN A 135 11.74 4.33 -7.91
CA GLN A 135 12.44 3.05 -8.07
C GLN A 135 11.48 1.85 -8.14
N ALA A 136 10.22 2.05 -7.74
CA ALA A 136 9.19 1.00 -7.71
C ALA A 136 8.21 1.10 -8.90
N GLN A 137 8.54 1.88 -9.94
CA GLN A 137 7.68 1.98 -11.12
C GLN A 137 7.64 0.63 -11.86
N PRO A 138 6.45 0.02 -12.07
CA PRO A 138 6.34 -1.29 -12.71
C PRO A 138 6.75 -1.25 -14.19
N VAL A 139 6.51 -0.11 -14.86
CA VAL A 139 6.93 0.16 -16.23
C VAL A 139 7.49 1.57 -16.26
N SER A 140 8.67 1.75 -16.84
CA SER A 140 9.28 3.05 -17.08
C SER A 140 9.79 3.13 -18.53
N GLY A 141 9.73 4.32 -19.12
CA GLY A 141 10.14 4.54 -20.50
C GLY A 141 9.79 5.95 -20.97
N ALA A 142 10.31 6.35 -22.12
CA ALA A 142 10.03 7.64 -22.72
C ALA A 142 9.67 7.46 -24.20
N ILE A 143 8.64 8.16 -24.66
CA ILE A 143 8.33 8.27 -26.09
C ILE A 143 9.22 9.36 -26.67
N ARG A 144 10.05 9.02 -27.66
CA ARG A 144 10.84 9.99 -28.43
C ARG A 144 10.14 10.30 -29.76
N GLY A 145 9.77 11.56 -29.98
CA GLY A 145 9.04 12.01 -31.18
C GLY A 145 7.57 12.33 -30.88
N ASP A 146 6.74 12.47 -31.93
CA ASP A 146 5.29 12.65 -31.78
C ASP A 146 4.65 11.36 -31.25
N PRO A 147 4.01 11.37 -30.07
CA PRO A 147 3.36 10.19 -29.51
C PRO A 147 2.14 9.71 -30.33
N GLY A 148 1.62 10.54 -31.24
CA GLY A 148 0.48 10.21 -32.08
C GLY A 148 -0.72 9.71 -31.26
N ARG A 149 -1.12 8.45 -31.48
CA ARG A 149 -2.23 7.77 -30.77
C ARG A 149 -1.76 6.63 -29.86
N ALA A 150 -0.52 6.66 -29.38
CA ALA A 150 0.00 5.62 -28.49
C ALA A 150 -0.91 5.45 -27.26
N ARG A 151 -1.34 4.21 -27.00
CA ARG A 151 -2.16 3.82 -25.83
C ARG A 151 -1.53 2.63 -25.14
N LEU A 152 -1.37 2.73 -23.83
CA LEU A 152 -0.99 1.61 -22.98
C LEU A 152 -2.23 1.11 -22.25
N HIS A 153 -2.52 -0.19 -22.35
CA HIS A 153 -3.57 -0.85 -21.59
C HIS A 153 -2.90 -1.83 -20.62
N VAL A 154 -3.21 -1.70 -19.34
CA VAL A 154 -2.72 -2.59 -18.28
C VAL A 154 -3.93 -3.18 -17.58
N SER A 155 -3.93 -4.50 -17.41
CA SER A 155 -4.93 -5.23 -16.63
C SER A 155 -4.20 -6.18 -15.70
N VAL A 156 -4.63 -6.25 -14.45
CA VAL A 156 -4.10 -7.15 -13.45
C VAL A 156 -5.25 -7.90 -12.81
N ASP A 157 -5.09 -9.21 -12.68
CA ASP A 157 -6.03 -10.06 -11.97
C ASP A 157 -5.27 -10.88 -10.93
N VAL A 158 -5.82 -10.97 -9.73
CA VAL A 158 -5.23 -11.66 -8.59
C VAL A 158 -6.24 -12.69 -8.12
N GLN A 159 -5.89 -13.97 -8.24
CA GLN A 159 -6.75 -15.09 -7.89
C GLN A 159 -6.08 -15.96 -6.83
N LEU A 160 -6.88 -16.52 -5.93
CA LEU A 160 -6.44 -17.63 -5.11
C LEU A 160 -6.26 -18.84 -6.02
N VAL A 161 -5.06 -19.41 -5.99
CA VAL A 161 -4.80 -20.70 -6.58
C VAL A 161 -5.04 -21.74 -5.49
N ASP A 162 -5.81 -22.78 -5.79
CA ASP A 162 -5.97 -23.90 -4.84
C ASP A 162 -4.59 -24.37 -4.38
N ALA A 163 -4.49 -24.73 -3.09
CA ALA A 163 -3.25 -25.28 -2.55
C ALA A 163 -2.76 -26.37 -3.49
N PHE A 164 -1.46 -26.37 -3.81
CA PHE A 164 -0.84 -27.46 -4.56
C PHE A 164 -1.19 -28.76 -3.83
N CYS A 165 -2.24 -29.46 -4.27
CA CYS A 165 -2.45 -30.85 -3.94
C CYS A 165 -1.24 -31.54 -4.55
N GLU A 166 -0.27 -31.85 -3.68
CA GLU A 166 0.91 -32.62 -4.04
C GLU A 166 0.44 -33.82 -4.85
N ALA A 167 0.87 -33.85 -6.11
CA ALA A 167 1.02 -35.11 -6.81
C ALA A 167 2.05 -35.90 -5.99
N ALA A 168 1.52 -36.79 -5.15
CA ALA A 168 2.27 -37.82 -4.43
C ALA A 168 3.00 -38.76 -5.40
#